data_AF-A0A1L3MVN7-F1
#
_entry.id   AF-A0A1L3MVN7-F1
#
_cell.length_a   1.000
_cell.length_b   1.000
_cell.length_c   1.000
_cell.angle_alpha   90.00
_cell.angle_beta   90.00
_cell.angle_gamma   90.00
#
_symmetry.space_group_name_H-M   'P 1'
#
loop_
_entity.id
_entity.type
_entity.pdbx_description
1 polymer ?
#
loop_
_entity_poly.entity_id
_entity_poly.type
_entity_poly.pdbx_seq_one_letter_code
_entity_poly.pdbx_strand_id
1 'polypeptide(L)'
;MEQNRYLEYLLKLIRIEKHDIKKLSIDIEIYADEIADELETIRTYNIDLTSDTIVDHNRIRIYEKMQRLLDSHQEISFKKQNIRNYKNEIDSKIIVVF
;
A
#
# COMPACT_ATOMS: atom_id res chain seq x y z
N MET A 1 -28.37 -1.02 23.45
CA MET A 1 -28.54 -0.46 22.08
C MET A 1 -27.25 0.20 21.58
N GLU A 2 -26.57 1.00 22.39
CA GLU A 2 -25.32 1.69 22.00
C GLU A 2 -24.14 0.75 21.71
N GLN A 3 -23.97 -0.33 22.48
CA GLN A 3 -22.91 -1.32 22.23
C GLN A 3 -23.03 -1.97 20.85
N ASN A 4 -24.26 -2.25 20.38
CA ASN A 4 -24.46 -2.84 19.06
C ASN A 4 -24.09 -1.84 17.95
N ARG A 5 -24.47 -0.56 18.09
CA ARG A 5 -24.07 0.51 17.16
C ARG A 5 -22.56 0.69 17.11
N TYR A 6 -21.88 0.54 18.26
CA TYR A 6 -20.43 0.63 18.33
C TYR A 6 -19.74 -0.56 17.61
N LEU A 7 -20.22 -1.79 17.82
CA LEU A 7 -19.70 -2.96 17.12
C LEU A 7 -19.93 -2.86 15.59
N GLU A 8 -21.10 -2.39 15.17
CA GLU A 8 -21.39 -2.10 13.76
C GLU A 8 -20.43 -1.05 13.18
N TYR A 9 -20.09 -0.02 13.96
CA TYR A 9 -19.11 0.98 13.57
C TYR A 9 -17.71 0.37 13.39
N LEU A 10 -17.23 -0.46 14.32
CA LEU A 10 -15.95 -1.15 14.19
C LEU A 10 -15.91 -2.07 12.96
N LEU A 11 -17.01 -2.79 12.69
CA LEU A 11 -17.13 -3.61 11.47
C LEU A 11 -17.08 -2.76 10.19
N LYS A 12 -17.68 -1.57 10.21
CA LYS A 12 -17.60 -0.61 9.09
C LYS A 12 -16.15 -0.15 8.86
N LEU A 13 -15.41 0.18 9.93
CA LEU A 13 -14.00 0.55 9.82
C LEU A 13 -13.15 -0.58 9.22
N ILE A 14 -13.36 -1.83 9.66
CA ILE A 14 -12.67 -2.99 9.08
C ILE A 14 -12.95 -3.12 7.56
N ARG A 15 -14.18 -2.87 7.11
CA ARG A 15 -14.53 -2.91 5.67
C ARG A 15 -13.81 -1.82 4.88
N ILE A 16 -13.75 -0.60 5.43
CA ILE A 16 -13.04 0.53 4.81
C ILE A 16 -11.55 0.20 4.70
N GLU A 17 -10.90 -0.23 5.78
CA GLU A 17 -9.47 -0.54 5.74
C GLU A 17 -9.15 -1.68 4.75
N LYS A 18 -10.00 -2.71 4.65
CA LYS A 18 -9.84 -3.77 3.64
C LYS A 18 -9.96 -3.24 2.22
N HIS A 19 -10.91 -2.33 1.97
CA HIS A 19 -11.09 -1.73 0.66
C HIS A 19 -9.86 -0.90 0.27
N ASP A 20 -9.35 -0.09 1.19
CA ASP A 20 -8.17 0.74 0.95
C ASP A 20 -6.93 -0.11 0.71
N ILE A 21 -6.72 -1.18 1.48
CA ILE A 21 -5.63 -2.14 1.23
C ILE A 21 -5.72 -2.71 -0.19
N LYS A 22 -6.92 -3.06 -0.66
CA LYS A 22 -7.10 -3.58 -2.02
C LYS A 22 -6.68 -2.54 -3.07
N LYS A 23 -7.08 -1.28 -2.88
CA LYS A 23 -6.67 -0.19 -3.78
C LYS A 23 -5.15 0.01 -3.77
N LEU A 24 -4.54 0.11 -2.59
CA LEU A 24 -3.09 0.25 -2.46
C LEU A 24 -2.32 -0.93 -3.07
N SER A 25 -2.89 -2.14 -3.01
CA SER A 25 -2.28 -3.32 -3.64
C SER A 25 -2.24 -3.21 -5.16
N ILE A 26 -3.30 -2.67 -5.77
CA ILE A 26 -3.34 -2.38 -7.22
C ILE A 26 -2.33 -1.28 -7.57
N ASP A 27 -2.25 -0.22 -6.76
CA ASP A 27 -1.30 0.87 -6.98
C ASP A 27 0.16 0.34 -6.93
N ILE A 28 0.47 -0.60 -6.02
CA ILE A 28 1.78 -1.27 -5.95
C ILE A 28 2.08 -2.07 -7.23
N GLU A 29 1.11 -2.84 -7.73
CA GLU A 29 1.27 -3.60 -8.98
C GLU A 29 1.61 -2.65 -10.15
N ILE A 30 0.87 -1.54 -10.27
CA ILE A 30 1.12 -0.52 -11.29
C ILE A 30 2.53 0.07 -11.14
N TYR A 31 2.94 0.46 -9.94
CA TYR A 31 4.28 1.03 -9.72
C TYR A 31 5.39 0.02 -10.01
N ALA A 32 5.19 -1.26 -9.71
CA ALA A 32 6.16 -2.31 -9.99
C ALA A 32 6.35 -2.50 -11.50
N ASP A 33 5.25 -2.57 -12.27
CA ASP A 33 5.29 -2.67 -13.72
C ASP A 33 5.97 -1.44 -14.35
N GLU A 34 5.60 -0.25 -13.87
CA GLU A 34 6.19 1.02 -14.29
C GLU A 34 7.70 1.14 -14.01
N ILE A 35 8.19 0.53 -12.93
CA ILE A 35 9.63 0.46 -12.63
C ILE A 35 10.31 -0.54 -13.58
N ALA A 36 9.68 -1.68 -13.85
CA ALA A 36 10.20 -2.69 -14.78
C ALA A 36 10.37 -2.13 -16.19
N ASP A 37 9.37 -1.37 -16.68
CA ASP A 37 9.41 -0.70 -17.98
C ASP A 37 10.53 0.35 -18.06
N GLU A 38 10.72 1.15 -17.01
CA GLU A 38 11.80 2.13 -16.94
C GLU A 38 13.18 1.46 -16.90
N LEU A 39 13.31 0.33 -16.21
CA LEU A 39 14.55 -0.45 -16.19
C LEU A 39 14.87 -1.08 -17.55
N GLU A 40 13.88 -1.62 -18.25
CA GLU A 40 14.07 -2.17 -19.60
C GLU A 40 14.39 -1.08 -20.62
N THR A 41 13.79 0.10 -20.46
CA THR A 41 14.14 1.32 -21.21
C THR A 41 15.62 1.66 -20.99
N ILE A 42 16.08 1.78 -19.73
CA ILE A 42 17.50 2.03 -19.43
C ILE A 42 18.39 0.96 -20.06
N ARG A 43 18.02 -0.31 -19.94
CA ARG A 43 18.80 -1.44 -20.49
C ARG A 43 18.93 -1.36 -22.01
N THR A 44 17.84 -1.05 -22.70
CA THR A 44 17.80 -0.93 -24.17
C THR A 44 18.60 0.28 -24.64
N TYR A 45 18.43 1.43 -23.99
CA TYR A 45 19.10 2.67 -24.37
C TYR A 45 20.55 2.80 -23.86
N ASN A 46 20.98 2.03 -22.85
CA ASN A 46 22.39 1.90 -22.49
C ASN A 46 23.25 1.29 -23.61
N ILE A 47 22.62 0.68 -24.62
CA ILE A 47 23.32 0.20 -25.83
C ILE A 47 23.66 1.39 -26.77
N ASP A 48 22.94 2.51 -26.68
CA ASP A 48 23.05 3.64 -27.63
C ASP A 48 23.40 5.01 -27.01
N LEU A 49 23.30 5.21 -25.68
CA LEU A 49 23.41 6.54 -25.07
C LEU A 49 24.46 6.60 -23.95
N THR A 50 25.67 7.05 -24.31
CA THR A 50 26.71 7.54 -23.40
C THR A 50 26.39 8.92 -22.79
N SER A 51 25.12 9.28 -22.63
CA SER A 51 24.71 10.57 -22.06
C SER A 51 24.33 10.40 -20.59
N ASP A 52 25.26 10.73 -19.70
CA ASP A 52 25.12 10.65 -18.23
C ASP A 52 23.80 11.29 -17.73
N THR A 53 23.33 12.35 -18.39
CA THR A 53 22.08 13.05 -18.03
C THR A 53 20.81 12.20 -18.19
N ILE A 54 20.74 11.33 -19.20
CA ILE A 54 19.55 10.47 -19.43
C ILE A 54 19.51 9.35 -18.39
N VAL A 55 20.67 8.79 -18.06
CA VAL A 55 20.81 7.75 -17.04
C VAL A 55 20.42 8.31 -15.66
N ASP A 56 20.87 9.52 -15.32
CA ASP A 56 20.51 10.16 -14.05
C ASP A 56 19.03 10.52 -13.95
N HIS A 57 18.41 11.03 -15.03
CA HIS A 57 16.98 11.33 -15.03
C HIS A 57 16.12 10.08 -14.80
N ASN A 58 16.43 8.97 -15.48
CA ASN A 58 15.69 7.72 -15.28
C ASN A 58 15.93 7.10 -13.90
N ARG A 59 17.14 7.21 -13.35
CA ARG A 59 17.43 6.78 -11.97
C ARG A 59 16.59 7.54 -10.95
N ILE A 60 16.43 8.85 -11.10
CA ILE A 60 15.59 9.66 -10.21
C ILE A 60 14.13 9.20 -10.28
N ARG A 61 13.59 8.99 -11.48
CA ARG A 61 12.21 8.51 -11.67
C ARG A 61 11.97 7.14 -11.02
N ILE A 62 12.89 6.21 -11.22
CA ILE A 62 12.83 4.89 -10.57
C ILE A 62 12.84 5.04 -9.05
N TYR A 63 13.73 5.89 -8.50
CA TYR A 63 13.80 6.12 -7.06
C TYR A 63 12.49 6.69 -6.51
N GLU A 64 11.89 7.67 -7.19
CA GLU A 64 10.59 8.24 -6.81
C GLU A 64 9.48 7.18 -6.81
N LYS A 65 9.44 6.30 -7.82
CA LYS A 65 8.46 5.21 -7.89
C LYS A 65 8.69 4.16 -6.80
N MET A 66 9.95 3.80 -6.53
CA MET A 66 10.30 2.90 -5.42
C MET A 66 9.89 3.48 -4.08
N GLN A 67 10.05 4.79 -3.88
CA GLN A 67 9.58 5.45 -2.66
C GLN A 67 8.06 5.37 -2.51
N ARG A 68 7.29 5.62 -3.59
CA ARG A 68 5.82 5.46 -3.56
C ARG A 68 5.39 4.03 -3.26
N LEU A 69 6.10 3.04 -3.80
CA LEU A 69 5.87 1.63 -3.52
C LEU A 69 6.13 1.31 -2.04
N LEU A 70 7.22 1.82 -1.48
CA LEU A 70 7.55 1.68 -0.05
C LEU A 70 6.47 2.30 0.83
N ASP A 71 6.06 3.53 0.54
CA ASP A 71 5.02 4.24 1.29
C ASP A 71 3.69 3.48 1.25
N SER A 72 3.30 2.96 0.08
CA SER A 72 2.10 2.14 -0.10
C SER A 72 2.16 0.84 0.72
N HIS A 73 3.32 0.17 0.76
CA HIS A 73 3.53 -1.02 1.58
C HIS A 73 3.46 -0.73 3.09
N GLN A 74 4.05 0.38 3.53
CA GLN A 74 3.98 0.82 4.92
C GLN A 74 2.54 1.13 5.32
N GLU A 75 1.79 1.80 4.45
CA GLU A 75 0.38 2.11 4.71
C GLU A 75 -0.48 0.84 4.77
N ILE A 76 -0.30 -0.12 3.87
CA ILE A 76 -0.96 -1.43 3.97
C ILE A 76 -0.67 -2.10 5.32
N SER A 77 0.57 -2.03 5.79
CA SER A 77 0.99 -2.63 7.06
C SER A 77 0.30 -1.96 8.26
N PHE A 78 0.20 -0.63 8.24
CA PHE A 78 -0.54 0.15 9.22
C PHE A 78 -2.03 -0.19 9.22
N LYS A 79 -2.67 -0.23 8.05
CA LYS A 79 -4.10 -0.59 7.92
C LYS A 79 -4.38 -2.02 8.40
N LYS A 80 -3.46 -2.97 8.15
CA LYS A 80 -3.54 -4.33 8.71
C LYS A 80 -3.42 -4.35 10.24
N GLN A 81 -2.65 -3.43 10.84
CA GLN A 81 -2.60 -3.27 12.29
C GLN A 81 -3.92 -2.70 12.83
N ASN A 82 -4.51 -1.70 12.18
CA ASN A 82 -5.82 -1.16 12.56
C ASN A 82 -6.91 -2.24 12.57
N ILE A 83 -6.98 -3.06 11.52
CA ILE A 83 -7.92 -4.18 11.45
C ILE A 83 -7.72 -5.15 12.62
N ARG A 84 -6.48 -5.47 12.99
CA ARG A 84 -6.19 -6.32 14.16
C ARG A 84 -6.68 -5.67 15.45
N ASN A 85 -6.44 -4.38 15.64
CA ASN A 85 -6.89 -3.64 16.82
C ASN A 85 -8.42 -3.63 16.92
N TYR A 86 -9.14 -3.35 15.83
CA TYR A 86 -10.61 -3.35 15.81
C TYR A 86 -11.19 -4.74 16.09
N LYS A 87 -10.57 -5.80 15.56
CA LYS A 87 -10.98 -7.18 15.88
C LYS A 87 -10.81 -7.50 17.36
N ASN A 88 -9.64 -7.21 17.92
CA ASN A 88 -9.37 -7.43 19.34
C ASN A 88 -10.37 -6.66 20.22
N GLU A 89 -10.73 -5.44 19.81
CA GLU A 89 -11.72 -4.66 20.53
C GLU A 89 -13.12 -5.30 20.46
N ILE A 90 -13.56 -5.75 19.28
CA ILE A 90 -14.82 -6.50 19.11
C ILE A 90 -14.83 -7.73 20.03
N ASP A 91 -13.77 -8.55 19.99
CA ASP A 91 -13.67 -9.78 20.78
C ASP A 91 -13.73 -9.48 22.28
N SER A 92 -13.03 -8.44 22.74
CA SER A 92 -13.04 -8.01 24.14
C SER A 92 -14.42 -7.59 24.64
N LYS A 93 -15.27 -7.07 23.74
CA LYS A 93 -16.63 -6.62 24.06
C LYS A 93 -17.65 -7.75 23.98
N ILE A 94 -17.35 -8.83 23.28
CA ILE A 94 -18.19 -10.04 23.24
C ILE A 94 -17.98 -10.88 24.50
N ILE A 95 -16.74 -10.98 24.99
CA ILE A 95 -16.39 -11.79 26.18
C ILE A 95 -17.05 -11.26 27.47
N VAL A 96 -17.29 -9.95 27.58
CA VAL A 96 -17.91 -9.33 28.77
C VAL A 96 -19.44 -9.56 28.86
N VAL A 97 -20.05 -10.12 27.82
CA VAL A 97 -21.51 -10.33 27.73
C VAL A 97 -21.93 -11.75 28.16
N PHE A 98 -20.98 -12.62 28.52
CA PHE A 98 -21.23 -13.99 29.00
C PHE A 98 -20.90 -14.16 30.48
#